data_AF-A0A496VCV9-F1
#
_entry.id   AF-A0A496VCV9-F1
#
_cell.length_a   1.000
_cell.length_b   1.000
_cell.length_c   1.000
_cell.angle_alpha   90.00
_cell.angle_beta   90.00
_cell.angle_gamma   90.00
#
_symmetry.space_group_name_H-M   'P 1'
#
loop_
_entity.id
_entity.type
_entity.pdbx_description
1 polymer ?
#
loop_
_entity_poly.entity_id
_entity_poly.type
_entity_poly.pdbx_seq_one_letter_code
_entity_poly.pdbx_strand_id
1 'polypeptide(L)' 'MVNELFSNLDGFYSRRITIQHRLIYSVSEKDKTVYVLRMWTHYE' A
#
# COMPACT_ATOMS: atom_id res chain seq x y z
N MET A 1 16.19 -8.03 -1.77
CA MET A 1 15.75 -8.51 -3.09
C MET A 1 14.56 -7.68 -3.52
N VAL A 2 14.74 -6.88 -4.56
CA VAL A 2 13.66 -6.15 -5.22
C VAL A 2 13.19 -7.07 -6.33
N ASN A 3 11.94 -7.53 -6.27
CA ASN A 3 11.31 -8.25 -7.39
C ASN A 3 10.16 -7.38 -7.89
N GLU A 4 10.39 -6.75 -9.04
CA GLU A 4 9.34 -6.17 -9.87
C GLU A 4 8.61 -7.31 -10.59
N LEU A 5 7.31 -7.45 -10.32
CA LEU A 5 6.34 -8.20 -11.12
C LEU A 5 5.06 -7.35 -11.14
N PHE A 6 5.01 -6.43 -12.09
CA PHE A 6 3.85 -5.61 -12.41
C PHE A 6 2.86 -6.46 -13.20
N SER A 7 1.56 -6.36 -12.90
CA SER A 7 0.48 -6.34 -13.89
C SER A 7 -0.87 -6.12 -13.20
N ASN A 8 -1.35 -4.87 -13.27
CA ASN A 8 -2.74 -4.39 -13.10
C ASN A 8 -3.23 -3.88 -11.72
N LEU A 9 -2.35 -3.60 -10.75
CA LEU A 9 -2.70 -2.85 -9.51
C LEU A 9 -1.60 -1.81 -9.16
N ASP A 10 -1.12 -1.15 -10.20
CA ASP A 10 0.19 -0.52 -10.34
C ASP A 10 0.48 0.75 -9.54
N GLY A 11 -0.41 1.10 -8.61
CA GLY A 11 -0.28 2.32 -7.81
C GLY A 11 -0.34 2.05 -6.31
N PHE A 12 -0.69 0.84 -5.89
CA PHE A 12 -1.01 0.58 -4.50
C PHE A 12 0.10 -0.19 -3.79
N TYR A 13 0.74 0.50 -2.87
CA TYR A 13 1.69 -0.03 -1.93
C TYR A 13 0.97 -0.58 -0.69
N SER A 14 1.54 -1.62 -0.09
CA SER A 14 1.09 -2.12 1.21
C SER A 14 2.20 -2.00 2.25
N ARG A 15 1.85 -1.48 3.43
CA ARG A 15 2.80 -1.35 4.54
C ARG A 15 2.17 -1.83 5.83
N ARG A 16 2.90 -2.70 6.53
CA ARG A 16 2.50 -3.18 7.85
C ARG A 16 2.74 -2.08 8.88
N ILE A 17 1.70 -1.70 9.63
CA ILE A 17 1.79 -0.74 10.74
C ILE A 17 1.96 -1.49 12.07
N THR A 18 1.19 -2.57 12.26
CA THR A 18 1.31 -3.49 13.41
C THR A 18 1.25 -4.94 12.90
N ILE A 19 1.48 -5.92 13.76
CA ILE A 19 1.40 -7.35 13.36
C ILE A 19 0.03 -7.71 12.75
N GLN A 20 -1.04 -7.02 13.18
CA GLN A 20 -2.42 -7.22 12.74
C GLN A 20 -2.88 -6.22 11.67
N HIS A 21 -2.21 -5.08 11.48
CA HIS A 21 -2.69 -4.03 10.59
C HIS A 21 -1.80 -3.78 9.38
N ARG A 22 -2.41 -3.76 8.20
CA ARG A 22 -1.77 -3.43 6.92
C ARG A 22 -2.45 -2.22 6.29
N LEU A 23 -1.68 -1.16 6.08
CA LEU A 23 -2.09 0.02 5.33
C LEU A 23 -1.94 -0.25 3.85
N ILE A 24 -2.98 0.07 3.07
CA ILE A 24 -2.92 0.13 1.62
C ILE A 24 -2.99 1.59 1.20
N TYR A 25 -2.02 2.04 0.42
CA TYR A 25 -1.90 3.43 -0.01
C TYR A 25 -1.31 3.52 -1.42
N SER A 26 -1.53 4.63 -2.12
CA SER A 26 -0.81 4.99 -3.33
C SER A 26 0.01 6.27 -3.14
N VAL A 27 1.01 6.47 -3.98
CA VAL A 27 1.85 7.68 -3.96
C VAL A 27 1.70 8.38 -5.32
N SER A 28 1.28 9.64 -5.30
CA SER A 28 1.45 10.53 -6.45
C SER A 28 2.76 11.29 -6.28
N GLU A 29 3.77 10.95 -7.10
CA GLU A 29 5.05 11.66 -7.11
C GLU A 29 4.90 13.09 -7.63
N LYS A 30 4.00 13.30 -8.60
CA LYS A 30 3.71 14.61 -9.19
C LYS A 30 3.20 15.60 -8.14
N ASP A 31 2.25 15.15 -7.33
CA ASP A 31 1.60 15.98 -6.30
C ASP A 31 2.28 15.84 -4.93
N LYS A 32 3.35 15.03 -4.83
CA LYS A 32 4.01 14.64 -3.58
C LYS A 32 3.02 14.22 -2.48
N THR A 33 1.95 13.53 -2.88
CA THR A 33 0.80 13.23 -2.02
C THR A 33 0.64 11.72 -1.88
N VAL A 34 0.43 11.27 -0.64
CA VAL A 34 0.14 9.87 -0.32
C VAL A 34 -1.36 9.71 -0.12
N TYR A 35 -2.00 8.88 -0.94
CA TYR A 35 -3.42 8.57 -0.82
C TYR A 35 -3.60 7.28 -0.05
N VAL A 36 -4.27 7.35 1.10
CA VAL A 36 -4.60 6.17 1.90
C VAL A 36 -5.94 5.61 1.45
N LEU A 37 -5.97 4.33 1.07
CA LEU A 37 -7.20 3.70 0.59
C LEU A 37 -7.96 3.03 1.73
N ARG A 38 -7.27 2.16 2.46
CA ARG A 38 -7.84 1.45 3.61
C ARG A 38 -6.79 0.85 4.51
N MET A 39 -7.20 0.57 5.74
CA MET A 39 -6.44 -0.19 6.72
C MET A 39 -7.08 -1.57 6.84
N TRP A 40 -6.35 -2.59 6.42
CA TRP A 40 -6.73 -3.99 6.64
C TRP A 40 -6.34 -4.40 8.04
N THR A 41 -7.29 -4.93 8.78
CA THR A 41 -7.03 -5.70 9.99
C THR A 41 -7.10 -7.17 9.62
N HIS A 42 -6.10 -7.96 10.02
CA HIS A 42 -6.22 -9.40 9.92
C HIS A 42 -6.89 -9.88 11.21
N TYR A 43 -8.09 -10.46 11.04
CA TYR A 43 -9.07 -10.88 12.05
C TYR A 43 -9.91 -9.75 12.67
N GLU A 44 -11.24 -9.93 12.57
CA GLU A 44 -12.23 -9.47 13.56
C GLU A 44 -12.22 -10.41 14.77
#